data_AF-A0A401NW50-F1
#
_entry.id   AF-A0A401NW50-F1
#
_cell.length_a   1.000
_cell.length_b   1.000
_cell.length_c   1.000
_cell.angle_alpha   90.00
_cell.angle_beta   90.00
_cell.angle_gamma   90.00
#
_symmetry.space_group_name_H-M   'P 1'
#
loop_
_entity.id
_entity.type
_entity.pdbx_description
1 polymer ?
#
loop_
_entity_poly.entity_id
_entity_poly.type
_entity_poly.pdbx_seq_one_letter_code
_entity_poly.pdbx_strand_id
1 'polypeptide(L)'
;TTPHSLIRILQIHCLFFIRLSHLVLDRVDVLFDEAMDEMTTILQCFREATNVPERRSTLQQLIAVGKHWTKQMDSLVKENQSDPYVVITAMEEAALYGNVHQVVQVCLDCEKTSFLLTMLDFTSEILQKTIIFTNCAEEVDHVFKVVYPILENLVVTSLLQALGSNSNFCMKVHEGMSIHVTNVMEQWNKKFNPGTHVILVTTDNYLKALRITDATCVIHYHFPPSWDIFGARLCCMVDNFDNLIVEGSILQSQSIILLTDKDAPQASSILHYLERTDAKIPKELYTFISDLNNTDAICYDKSLCKYLKAYGICRENKACPSRHRLHRDVDTPRCLSGVKKLPASGYVEITPTCISDATSYYGRIIHCRSKWEDPPVSMEEDYLMLLKDMADYYSEENHRKPVEQLVVSVLYGLEEKTYSRVQLIGLPQKAESAVLSNARVKYIDSGQTGQVMQKQLLELPAKFQVLPPQVVEFIICRVKPIDNEMDWNPQVSRFIKQKISNKSLNAKIVLALGNTLWLNTVVHMAKLTDLKTTILEFNIRSEIMNSGFGTDNAEHIEQLKELCRTAGLCLTDEDSPLKQ
;
A
#
# COMPACT_ATOMS: atom_id res chain seq x y z
N THR A 1 -10.63 1.85 19.78
CA THR A 1 -11.89 1.14 19.49
C THR A 1 -12.16 1.27 18.01
N THR A 2 -12.84 0.31 17.39
CA THR A 2 -13.36 0.48 16.02
C THR A 2 -14.68 1.26 16.07
N PRO A 3 -15.10 1.93 14.98
CA PRO A 3 -16.40 2.61 14.92
C PRO A 3 -17.57 1.67 15.22
N HIS A 4 -17.60 0.51 14.57
CA HIS A 4 -18.62 -0.53 14.78
C HIS A 4 -18.71 -1.01 16.23
N SER A 5 -17.57 -1.29 16.88
CA SER A 5 -17.54 -1.67 18.30
C SER A 5 -18.03 -0.55 19.21
N LEU A 6 -17.69 0.71 18.90
CA LEU A 6 -18.15 1.85 19.68
C LEU A 6 -19.66 2.05 19.56
N ILE A 7 -20.24 1.89 18.37
CA ILE A 7 -21.69 1.93 18.17
C ILE A 7 -22.40 0.86 19.01
N ARG A 8 -21.89 -0.39 19.01
CA ARG A 8 -22.44 -1.45 19.86
C ARG A 8 -22.41 -1.08 21.35
N ILE A 9 -21.36 -0.41 21.80
CA ILE A 9 -21.27 0.08 23.19
C ILE A 9 -22.27 1.20 23.44
N LEU A 10 -22.41 2.15 22.51
CA LEU A 10 -23.33 3.29 22.65
C LEU A 10 -24.81 2.86 22.70
N GLN A 11 -25.18 1.79 22.00
CA GLN A 11 -26.52 1.20 22.08
C GLN A 11 -26.85 0.67 23.48
N ILE A 12 -25.84 0.20 24.23
CA ILE A 12 -26.00 -0.32 25.59
C ILE A 12 -25.83 0.80 26.63
N HIS A 13 -24.90 1.73 26.37
CA HIS A 13 -24.48 2.79 27.27
C HIS A 13 -24.63 4.16 26.62
N CYS A 14 -25.87 4.58 26.38
CA CYS A 14 -26.20 5.84 25.69
C CYS A 14 -25.63 7.10 26.35
N LEU A 15 -25.33 7.05 27.67
CA LEU A 15 -24.75 8.18 28.42
C LEU A 15 -23.22 8.22 28.39
N PHE A 16 -22.55 7.30 27.66
CA PHE A 16 -21.09 7.18 27.65
C PHE A 16 -20.39 8.49 27.25
N PHE A 17 -20.99 9.26 26.34
CA PHE A 17 -20.43 10.53 25.87
C PHE A 17 -20.66 11.71 26.82
N ILE A 18 -21.51 11.57 27.84
CA ILE A 18 -21.75 12.60 28.87
C ILE A 18 -20.54 12.77 29.80
N ARG A 19 -19.47 11.99 29.64
CA ARG A 19 -18.19 12.27 30.32
C ARG A 19 -17.04 12.54 29.36
N LEU A 20 -17.28 12.46 28.06
CA LEU A 20 -16.25 12.61 27.04
C LEU A 20 -15.91 14.09 26.86
N SER A 21 -14.63 14.41 26.95
CA SER A 21 -14.10 15.76 26.68
C SER A 21 -13.27 15.80 25.40
N HIS A 22 -12.65 14.68 25.01
CA HIS A 22 -11.82 14.61 23.82
C HIS A 22 -12.26 13.41 22.97
N LEU A 23 -12.63 13.68 21.72
CA LEU A 23 -12.86 12.65 20.71
C LEU A 23 -11.70 12.72 19.72
N VAL A 24 -10.94 11.63 19.60
CA VAL A 24 -9.81 11.52 18.68
C VAL A 24 -10.16 10.53 17.57
N LEU A 25 -10.15 11.02 16.33
CA LEU A 25 -10.36 10.25 15.11
C LEU A 25 -9.00 10.04 14.44
N ASP A 26 -8.41 8.88 14.68
CA ASP A 26 -7.17 8.47 14.02
C ASP A 26 -7.47 7.79 12.68
N ARG A 27 -6.61 8.04 11.67
CA ARG A 27 -6.82 7.64 10.26
C ARG A 27 -8.20 8.02 9.72
N VAL A 28 -8.60 9.27 9.90
CA VAL A 28 -9.93 9.79 9.54
C VAL A 28 -10.30 9.57 8.07
N ASP A 29 -9.30 9.52 7.17
CA ASP A 29 -9.46 9.16 5.77
C ASP A 29 -10.06 7.76 5.59
N VAL A 30 -9.59 6.78 6.36
CA VAL A 30 -10.09 5.40 6.32
C VAL A 30 -11.41 5.27 7.07
N LEU A 31 -11.59 6.02 8.17
CA LEU A 31 -12.82 5.97 8.95
C LEU A 31 -14.04 6.40 8.11
N PHE A 32 -13.90 7.45 7.30
CA PHE A 32 -14.98 7.91 6.43
C PHE A 32 -15.17 7.07 5.17
N ASP A 33 -14.14 6.36 4.70
CA ASP A 33 -14.25 5.46 3.55
C ASP A 33 -14.95 4.14 3.94
N GLU A 34 -14.58 3.56 5.08
CA GLU A 34 -14.98 2.19 5.45
C GLU A 34 -16.13 2.11 6.46
N ALA A 35 -16.40 3.19 7.21
CA ALA A 35 -17.37 3.19 8.31
C ALA A 35 -18.16 4.50 8.40
N MET A 36 -18.56 5.04 7.25
CA MET A 36 -19.22 6.35 7.15
C MET A 36 -20.47 6.46 8.02
N ASP A 37 -21.31 5.44 8.04
CA ASP A 37 -22.57 5.43 8.78
C ASP A 37 -22.34 5.40 10.30
N GLU A 38 -21.42 4.56 10.75
CA GLU A 38 -20.98 4.50 12.15
C GLU A 38 -20.37 5.82 12.58
N MET A 39 -19.51 6.40 11.74
CA MET A 39 -18.85 7.68 12.02
C MET A 39 -19.84 8.83 12.11
N THR A 40 -20.83 8.88 11.21
CA THR A 40 -21.91 9.87 11.25
C THR A 40 -22.68 9.78 12.56
N THR A 41 -23.01 8.56 12.99
CA THR A 41 -23.72 8.31 14.26
C THR A 41 -22.87 8.70 15.47
N ILE A 42 -21.57 8.36 15.48
CA ILE A 42 -20.64 8.73 16.55
C ILE A 42 -20.51 10.25 16.66
N LEU A 43 -20.31 10.95 15.54
CA LEU A 43 -20.20 12.41 15.50
C LEU A 43 -21.49 13.09 15.96
N GLN A 44 -22.66 12.55 15.56
CA GLN A 44 -23.94 13.03 16.05
C GLN A 44 -24.07 12.88 17.57
N CYS A 45 -23.79 11.68 18.10
CA CYS A 45 -23.82 11.44 19.54
C CYS A 45 -22.88 12.39 20.29
N PHE A 46 -21.71 12.67 19.73
CA PHE A 46 -20.75 13.61 20.32
C PHE A 46 -21.32 15.03 20.35
N ARG A 47 -21.89 15.52 19.24
CA ARG A 47 -22.55 16.84 19.16
C ARG A 47 -23.73 16.98 20.12
N GLU A 48 -24.52 15.93 20.29
CA GLU A 48 -25.62 15.94 21.26
C GLU A 48 -25.09 16.03 22.70
N ALA A 49 -24.02 15.30 23.01
CA ALA A 49 -23.38 15.34 24.32
C ALA A 49 -22.68 16.68 24.62
N THR A 50 -22.19 17.40 23.59
CA THR A 50 -21.57 18.73 23.76
C THR A 50 -22.60 19.83 24.05
N ASN A 51 -23.80 19.72 23.49
CA ASN A 51 -24.87 20.70 23.66
C ASN A 51 -25.55 20.69 25.05
N VAL A 52 -25.19 19.75 25.93
CA VAL A 52 -25.77 19.65 27.29
C VAL A 52 -25.40 20.89 28.13
N PRO A 53 -26.38 21.64 28.69
CA PRO A 53 -26.14 22.92 29.36
C PRO A 53 -25.11 22.86 30.50
N GLU A 54 -25.11 21.77 31.26
CA GLU A 54 -24.23 21.52 32.41
C GLU A 54 -22.75 21.37 32.00
N ARG A 55 -22.48 21.19 30.70
CA ARG A 55 -21.16 20.96 30.12
C ARG A 55 -20.61 22.15 29.34
N ARG A 56 -21.37 23.26 29.25
CA ARG A 56 -20.91 24.48 28.56
C ARG A 56 -19.61 25.07 29.13
N SER A 57 -19.29 24.77 30.39
CA SER A 57 -18.04 25.18 31.04
C SER A 57 -16.87 24.21 30.85
N THR A 58 -17.10 23.01 30.29
CA THR A 58 -16.04 22.02 30.03
C THR A 58 -15.58 22.10 28.59
N LEU A 59 -14.28 22.28 28.39
CA LEU A 59 -13.67 22.25 27.05
C LEU A 59 -13.87 20.86 26.43
N GLN A 60 -14.55 20.84 25.30
CA GLN A 60 -14.76 19.64 24.49
C GLN A 60 -14.03 19.81 23.18
N GLN A 61 -13.25 18.81 22.78
CA GLN A 61 -12.35 18.89 21.65
C GLN A 61 -12.55 17.68 20.73
N LEU A 62 -12.66 17.96 19.44
CA LEU A 62 -12.55 16.97 18.39
C LEU A 62 -11.18 17.09 17.75
N ILE A 63 -10.44 15.99 17.67
CA ILE A 63 -9.13 15.91 17.00
C ILE A 63 -9.27 14.87 15.89
N ALA A 64 -8.99 15.27 14.65
CA ALA A 64 -8.96 14.35 13.52
C ALA A 64 -7.55 14.32 12.93
N VAL A 65 -7.01 13.12 12.72
CA VAL A 65 -5.69 12.88 12.15
C VAL A 65 -5.86 11.88 11.00
N GLY A 66 -5.30 12.20 9.84
CA GLY A 66 -5.39 11.38 8.65
C GLY A 66 -4.19 11.57 7.76
N LYS A 67 -4.00 10.65 6.81
CA LYS A 67 -2.93 10.74 5.82
C LYS A 67 -3.36 11.52 4.57
N HIS A 68 -4.65 11.42 4.22
CA HIS A 68 -5.20 11.89 2.96
C HIS A 68 -6.38 12.82 3.21
N TRP A 69 -6.43 13.96 2.52
CA TRP A 69 -7.58 14.86 2.55
C TRP A 69 -8.74 14.27 1.73
N THR A 70 -9.95 14.24 2.30
CA THR A 70 -11.15 13.77 1.59
C THR A 70 -12.28 14.78 1.72
N LYS A 71 -13.23 14.76 0.78
CA LYS A 71 -14.39 15.68 0.78
C LYS A 71 -15.25 15.57 2.03
N GLN A 72 -15.28 14.41 2.68
CA GLN A 72 -15.96 14.20 3.95
C GLN A 72 -15.33 15.05 5.07
N MET A 73 -14.03 15.30 5.01
CA MET A 73 -13.34 16.20 5.94
C MET A 73 -13.77 17.65 5.73
N ASP A 74 -14.09 18.09 4.51
CA ASP A 74 -14.64 19.43 4.27
C ASP A 74 -15.93 19.64 5.07
N SER A 75 -16.80 18.63 5.08
CA SER A 75 -18.05 18.65 5.86
C SER A 75 -17.75 18.69 7.36
N LEU A 76 -16.77 17.91 7.81
CA LEU A 76 -16.33 17.92 9.21
C LEU A 76 -15.83 19.32 9.63
N VAL A 77 -15.06 20.01 8.78
CA VAL A 77 -14.55 21.37 9.05
C VAL A 77 -15.70 22.37 9.07
N LYS A 78 -16.60 22.33 8.08
CA LYS A 78 -17.71 23.28 7.92
C LYS A 78 -18.80 23.12 8.99
N GLU A 79 -19.11 21.89 9.40
CA GLU A 79 -20.19 21.61 10.36
C GLU A 79 -19.79 21.88 11.82
N ASN A 80 -18.50 21.96 12.14
CA ASN A 80 -18.03 22.19 13.50
C ASN A 80 -17.91 23.69 13.80
N GLN A 81 -18.76 24.18 14.71
CA GLN A 81 -18.85 25.60 15.10
C GLN A 81 -17.66 26.11 15.95
N SER A 82 -16.58 25.34 16.06
CA SER A 82 -15.51 25.55 17.04
C SER A 82 -14.23 26.20 16.49
N ASP A 83 -14.29 26.85 15.32
CA ASP A 83 -13.13 27.47 14.66
C ASP A 83 -11.96 26.46 14.51
N PRO A 84 -12.10 25.47 13.61
CA PRO A 84 -11.15 24.36 13.53
C PRO A 84 -9.77 24.82 13.07
N TYR A 85 -8.72 24.38 13.76
CA TYR A 85 -7.34 24.59 13.33
C TYR A 85 -6.89 23.42 12.43
N VAL A 86 -6.72 23.69 11.14
CA VAL A 86 -6.31 22.69 10.14
C VAL A 86 -4.79 22.80 9.90
N VAL A 87 -4.08 21.69 10.10
CA VAL A 87 -2.63 21.60 9.84
C VAL A 87 -2.40 20.51 8.81
N ILE A 88 -1.87 20.89 7.65
CA ILE A 88 -1.52 19.95 6.58
C ILE A 88 -0.01 20.05 6.35
N THR A 89 0.69 18.94 6.58
CA THR A 89 2.15 18.87 6.41
C THR A 89 2.57 18.34 5.04
N ALA A 90 1.71 17.55 4.40
CA ALA A 90 1.92 17.06 3.04
C ALA A 90 1.44 18.11 2.04
N MET A 91 2.37 18.66 1.26
CA MET A 91 2.12 19.84 0.42
C MET A 91 1.14 19.54 -0.74
N GLU A 92 1.15 18.32 -1.26
CA GLU A 92 0.21 17.81 -2.25
C GLU A 92 -1.21 17.67 -1.68
N GLU A 93 -1.34 17.32 -0.40
CA GLU A 93 -2.63 17.26 0.29
C GLU A 93 -3.15 18.68 0.61
N ALA A 94 -2.25 19.64 0.85
CA ALA A 94 -2.61 21.04 1.03
C ALA A 94 -3.21 21.65 -0.24
N ALA A 95 -2.74 21.22 -1.42
CA ALA A 95 -3.32 21.62 -2.69
C ALA A 95 -4.72 21.03 -2.94
N LEU A 96 -5.01 19.83 -2.41
CA LEU A 96 -6.36 19.26 -2.43
C LEU A 96 -7.31 20.03 -1.52
N TYR A 97 -6.87 20.35 -0.29
CA TYR A 97 -7.61 21.25 0.61
C TYR A 97 -7.88 22.60 -0.05
N GLY A 98 -6.85 23.17 -0.69
CA GLY A 98 -6.91 24.44 -1.41
C GLY A 98 -7.67 24.40 -2.73
N ASN A 99 -8.31 23.27 -3.06
CA ASN A 99 -9.15 23.08 -4.24
C ASN A 99 -8.45 23.44 -5.58
N VAL A 100 -7.16 23.12 -5.69
CA VAL A 100 -6.39 23.36 -6.93
C VAL A 100 -6.93 22.47 -8.04
N HIS A 101 -7.38 23.08 -9.13
CA HIS A 101 -7.93 22.37 -10.28
C HIS A 101 -6.82 21.60 -11.02
N GLN A 102 -6.94 20.27 -11.07
CA GLN A 102 -5.95 19.41 -11.73
C GLN A 102 -6.39 19.09 -13.16
N VAL A 103 -5.49 19.26 -14.11
CA VAL A 103 -5.66 18.89 -15.52
C VAL A 103 -4.52 17.95 -15.89
N VAL A 104 -4.84 16.81 -16.51
CA VAL A 104 -3.84 15.84 -16.95
C VAL A 104 -3.97 15.61 -18.45
N GLN A 105 -2.83 15.60 -19.14
CA GLN A 105 -2.74 15.32 -20.57
C GLN A 105 -1.72 14.20 -20.78
N VAL A 106 -2.18 13.07 -21.31
CA VAL A 106 -1.29 11.98 -21.77
C VAL A 106 -0.88 12.29 -23.20
N CYS A 107 0.41 12.33 -23.48
CA CYS A 107 0.95 12.64 -24.80
C CYS A 107 2.29 11.94 -25.06
N LEU A 108 2.76 11.97 -26.30
CA LEU A 108 4.13 11.59 -26.61
C LEU A 108 5.10 12.71 -26.21
N ASP A 109 6.35 12.34 -25.94
CA ASP A 109 7.40 13.31 -25.56
C ASP A 109 7.61 14.40 -26.64
N CYS A 110 7.46 14.03 -27.91
CA CYS A 110 7.55 14.96 -29.04
C CYS A 110 6.36 15.92 -29.18
N GLU A 111 5.23 15.64 -28.53
CA GLU A 111 4.02 16.45 -28.59
C GLU A 111 3.93 17.48 -27.45
N LYS A 112 4.76 17.34 -26.40
CA LYS A 112 4.72 18.19 -25.19
C LYS A 112 4.71 19.68 -25.49
N THR A 113 5.58 20.14 -26.39
CA THR A 113 5.67 21.55 -26.77
C THR A 113 4.39 22.03 -27.43
N SER A 114 3.79 21.23 -28.32
CA SER A 114 2.52 21.58 -28.98
C SER A 114 1.38 21.69 -27.98
N PHE A 115 1.30 20.73 -27.05
CA PHE A 115 0.29 20.76 -25.98
C PHE A 115 0.50 21.94 -25.04
N LEU A 116 1.74 22.20 -24.60
CA LEU A 116 2.08 23.35 -23.75
C LEU A 116 1.55 24.66 -24.33
N LEU A 117 1.79 24.89 -25.63
CA LEU A 117 1.34 26.10 -26.31
C LEU A 117 -0.17 26.21 -26.41
N THR A 118 -0.87 25.08 -26.52
CA THR A 118 -2.34 25.04 -26.55
C THR A 118 -2.95 25.34 -25.18
N MET A 119 -2.22 25.05 -24.09
CA MET A 119 -2.68 25.25 -22.72
C MET A 119 -2.42 26.66 -22.18
N LEU A 120 -1.53 27.44 -22.80
CA LEU A 120 -1.26 28.82 -22.40
C LEU A 120 -2.35 29.73 -22.97
N ASP A 121 -3.26 30.18 -22.11
CA ASP A 121 -4.35 31.10 -22.47
C ASP A 121 -3.92 32.57 -22.36
N PHE A 122 -3.59 33.16 -23.50
CA PHE A 122 -3.25 34.59 -23.61
C PHE A 122 -4.46 35.52 -23.78
N THR A 123 -5.68 34.99 -23.68
CA THR A 123 -6.93 35.74 -23.90
C THR A 123 -7.70 36.06 -22.62
N SER A 124 -7.23 35.55 -21.47
CA SER A 124 -7.81 35.82 -20.15
C SER A 124 -7.83 37.32 -19.82
N GLU A 125 -8.97 37.81 -19.30
CA GLU A 125 -9.13 39.18 -18.79
C GLU A 125 -8.54 39.39 -17.40
N ILE A 126 -8.13 38.29 -16.74
CA ILE A 126 -7.59 38.27 -15.39
C ILE A 126 -6.07 38.07 -15.45
N LEU A 127 -5.33 38.66 -14.50
CA LEU A 127 -3.89 38.45 -14.34
C LEU A 127 -3.59 36.97 -14.15
N GLN A 128 -2.71 36.41 -14.99
CA GLN A 128 -2.22 35.05 -14.86
C GLN A 128 -0.73 35.03 -14.54
N LYS A 129 -0.35 34.23 -13.55
CA LYS A 129 1.03 33.96 -13.16
C LYS A 129 1.30 32.46 -13.27
N THR A 130 2.00 32.07 -14.32
CA THR A 130 2.27 30.67 -14.65
C THR A 130 3.73 30.31 -14.40
N ILE A 131 3.96 29.18 -13.72
CA ILE A 131 5.30 28.58 -13.59
C ILE A 131 5.33 27.27 -14.37
N ILE A 132 6.33 27.10 -15.23
CA ILE A 132 6.57 25.89 -16.00
C ILE A 132 7.81 25.20 -15.44
N PHE A 133 7.63 24.00 -14.89
CA PHE A 133 8.73 23.18 -14.36
C PHE A 133 9.23 22.16 -15.38
N THR A 134 10.54 22.17 -15.62
CA THR A 134 11.27 21.21 -16.48
C THR A 134 12.32 20.43 -15.67
N ASN A 135 12.93 19.41 -16.29
CA ASN A 135 13.89 18.54 -15.59
C ASN A 135 15.33 19.07 -15.60
N CYS A 136 15.71 19.85 -16.62
CA CYS A 136 17.07 20.35 -16.76
C CYS A 136 17.14 21.74 -17.40
N ALA A 137 18.33 22.34 -17.31
CA ALA A 137 18.67 23.64 -17.88
C ALA A 137 18.42 23.73 -19.40
N GLU A 138 18.77 22.69 -20.15
CA GLU A 138 18.61 22.66 -21.61
C GLU A 138 17.12 22.71 -22.00
N GLU A 139 16.25 22.04 -21.24
CA GLU A 139 14.81 22.10 -21.43
C GLU A 139 14.24 23.46 -21.07
N VAL A 140 14.73 24.11 -19.99
CA VAL A 140 14.34 25.49 -19.66
C VAL A 140 14.62 26.40 -20.84
N ASP A 141 15.81 26.30 -21.43
CA ASP A 141 16.20 27.08 -22.59
C ASP A 141 15.36 26.78 -23.83
N HIS A 142 15.03 25.51 -24.06
CA HIS A 142 14.17 25.09 -25.17
C HIS A 142 12.75 25.65 -25.03
N VAL A 143 12.10 25.42 -23.89
CA VAL A 143 10.73 25.89 -23.62
C VAL A 143 10.67 27.41 -23.69
N PHE A 144 11.64 28.12 -23.10
CA PHE A 144 11.71 29.57 -23.19
C PHE A 144 11.82 30.06 -24.64
N LYS A 145 12.68 29.45 -25.47
CA LYS A 145 12.84 29.80 -26.89
C LYS A 145 11.57 29.59 -27.71
N VAL A 146 10.70 28.66 -27.33
CA VAL A 146 9.45 28.40 -28.05
C VAL A 146 8.33 29.33 -27.58
N VAL A 147 8.25 29.61 -26.28
CA VAL A 147 7.19 30.46 -25.70
C VAL A 147 7.44 31.94 -26.00
N TYR A 148 8.69 32.41 -25.89
CA TYR A 148 9.04 33.83 -26.01
C TYR A 148 8.61 34.48 -27.36
N PRO A 149 8.87 33.87 -28.54
CA PRO A 149 8.49 34.47 -29.81
C PRO A 149 6.97 34.55 -30.02
N ILE A 150 6.20 33.65 -29.41
CA ILE A 150 4.73 33.67 -29.52
C ILE A 150 4.19 34.87 -28.74
N LEU A 151 4.75 35.14 -27.56
CA LEU A 151 4.42 36.34 -26.80
C LEU A 151 4.79 37.61 -27.56
N GLU A 152 5.97 37.65 -28.16
CA GLU A 152 6.42 38.80 -28.96
C GLU A 152 5.50 39.04 -30.16
N ASN A 153 5.11 37.99 -30.89
CA ASN A 153 4.22 38.09 -32.04
C ASN A 153 2.77 38.47 -31.67
N LEU A 154 2.26 38.01 -30.53
CA LEU A 154 0.92 38.39 -30.02
C LEU A 154 0.85 39.87 -29.63
N VAL A 155 1.94 40.41 -29.08
CA VAL A 155 2.08 41.85 -28.79
C VAL A 155 2.08 42.68 -30.08
N VAL A 156 2.56 42.12 -31.20
CA VAL A 156 2.65 42.80 -32.50
C VAL A 156 1.36 42.70 -33.33
N THR A 157 0.58 41.62 -33.21
CA THR A 157 -0.62 41.37 -34.04
C THR A 157 -1.93 41.86 -33.43
N SER A 158 -1.94 42.24 -32.15
CA SER A 158 -3.15 42.73 -31.50
C SER A 158 -3.39 44.22 -31.82
N LEU A 159 -4.53 44.52 -32.46
CA LEU A 159 -5.12 45.88 -32.58
C LEU A 159 -5.37 46.58 -31.22
N LEU A 160 -5.03 45.91 -30.11
CA LEU A 160 -5.17 46.35 -28.71
C LEU A 160 -4.11 47.37 -28.26
N GLN A 161 -3.14 47.77 -29.11
CA GLN A 161 -2.25 48.90 -28.79
C GLN A 161 -3.01 50.23 -28.56
N ALA A 162 -4.26 50.35 -29.05
CA ALA A 162 -5.07 51.55 -28.84
C ALA A 162 -5.70 51.66 -27.43
N LEU A 163 -5.68 50.59 -26.63
CA LEU A 163 -6.21 50.54 -25.26
C LEU A 163 -5.11 49.99 -24.33
N GLY A 164 -4.04 50.76 -24.14
CA GLY A 164 -2.76 50.27 -23.58
C GLY A 164 -2.83 49.62 -22.20
N SER A 165 -3.01 48.30 -22.09
CA SER A 165 -2.98 47.62 -20.78
C SER A 165 -2.48 46.16 -20.72
N ASN A 166 -2.33 45.39 -21.81
CA ASN A 166 -1.94 43.97 -21.71
C ASN A 166 -0.51 43.76 -22.23
N SER A 167 0.41 43.31 -21.36
CA SER A 167 1.79 42.97 -21.73
C SER A 167 2.12 41.60 -21.17
N ASN A 168 2.44 40.63 -22.03
CA ASN A 168 2.82 39.29 -21.58
C ASN A 168 4.33 39.22 -21.35
N PHE A 169 4.75 38.61 -20.24
CA PHE A 169 6.14 38.52 -19.83
C PHE A 169 6.56 37.06 -19.73
N CYS A 170 7.75 36.73 -20.24
CA CYS A 170 8.35 35.41 -20.05
C CYS A 170 9.76 35.55 -19.50
N MET A 171 10.06 34.76 -18.47
CA MET A 171 11.32 34.73 -17.76
C MET A 171 11.82 33.28 -17.64
N LYS A 172 13.13 33.11 -17.44
CA LYS A 172 13.71 31.80 -17.17
C LYS A 172 14.77 31.86 -16.07
N VAL A 173 14.87 30.79 -15.30
CA VAL A 173 15.92 30.59 -14.29
C VAL A 173 16.31 29.11 -14.25
N HIS A 174 17.60 28.83 -14.35
CA HIS A 174 18.17 27.49 -14.18
C HIS A 174 19.61 27.59 -13.65
N GLU A 175 20.29 26.47 -13.40
CA GLU A 175 21.56 26.37 -12.66
C GLU A 175 22.69 27.20 -13.28
N GLY A 176 22.64 27.40 -14.60
CA GLY A 176 23.58 28.22 -15.36
C GLY A 176 23.38 29.74 -15.21
N MET A 177 22.33 30.19 -14.50
CA MET A 177 21.91 31.60 -14.39
C MET A 177 21.85 32.13 -12.95
N SER A 178 22.61 31.54 -12.02
CA SER A 178 22.52 31.78 -10.56
C SER A 178 22.58 33.24 -10.10
N ILE A 179 23.16 34.16 -10.90
CA ILE A 179 23.26 35.60 -10.62
C ILE A 179 21.93 36.35 -10.89
N HIS A 180 20.99 35.75 -11.63
CA HIS A 180 19.77 36.42 -12.09
C HIS A 180 18.51 36.18 -11.23
N VAL A 181 18.58 35.38 -10.16
CA VAL A 181 17.41 35.06 -9.32
C VAL A 181 16.77 36.32 -8.74
N THR A 182 17.57 37.24 -8.20
CA THR A 182 17.07 38.50 -7.62
C THR A 182 16.34 39.34 -8.67
N ASN A 183 16.91 39.47 -9.87
CA ASN A 183 16.26 40.20 -10.97
C ASN A 183 14.95 39.53 -11.38
N VAL A 184 14.90 38.21 -11.49
CA VAL A 184 13.66 37.50 -11.85
C VAL A 184 12.59 37.70 -10.78
N MET A 185 12.94 37.68 -9.50
CA MET A 185 11.99 37.96 -8.42
C MET A 185 11.52 39.42 -8.41
N GLU A 186 12.41 40.37 -8.69
CA GLU A 186 12.02 41.78 -8.87
C GLU A 186 11.01 41.95 -10.02
N GLN A 187 11.18 41.21 -11.12
CA GLN A 187 10.23 41.22 -12.24
C GLN A 187 8.92 40.52 -11.89
N TRP A 188 8.95 39.35 -11.24
CA TRP A 188 7.76 38.61 -10.81
C TRP A 188 6.87 39.40 -9.84
N ASN A 189 7.50 40.17 -8.96
CA ASN A 189 6.82 40.98 -7.93
C ASN A 189 6.34 42.34 -8.42
N LYS A 190 6.50 42.66 -9.71
CA LYS A 190 5.93 43.90 -10.28
C LYS A 190 4.41 43.87 -10.20
N LYS A 191 3.82 45.07 -10.08
CA LYS A 191 2.38 45.25 -10.22
C LYS A 191 2.02 45.19 -11.70
N PHE A 192 1.20 44.21 -12.05
CA PHE A 192 0.70 44.01 -13.40
C PHE A 192 -0.78 44.41 -13.49
N ASN A 193 -1.20 44.82 -14.68
CA ASN A 193 -2.61 45.10 -14.94
C ASN A 193 -3.38 43.79 -15.15
N PRO A 194 -4.71 43.78 -14.92
CA PRO A 194 -5.58 42.69 -15.37
C PRO A 194 -5.36 42.37 -16.85
N GLY A 195 -5.41 41.11 -17.24
CA GLY A 195 -5.13 40.65 -18.61
C GLY A 195 -3.65 40.49 -18.97
N THR A 196 -2.74 40.68 -18.02
CA THR A 196 -1.31 40.37 -18.19
C THR A 196 -1.07 38.88 -17.91
N HIS A 197 -0.29 38.20 -18.76
CA HIS A 197 0.21 36.85 -18.49
C HIS A 197 1.71 36.88 -18.19
N VAL A 198 2.11 36.46 -16.99
CA VAL A 198 3.50 36.35 -16.55
C VAL A 198 3.89 34.88 -16.48
N ILE A 199 4.93 34.50 -17.22
CA ILE A 199 5.41 33.13 -17.32
C ILE A 199 6.84 33.04 -16.80
N LEU A 200 7.10 32.07 -15.93
CA LEU A 200 8.44 31.69 -15.48
C LEU A 200 8.73 30.23 -15.84
N VAL A 201 9.83 29.98 -16.55
CA VAL A 201 10.31 28.63 -16.85
C VAL A 201 11.50 28.29 -15.94
N THR A 202 11.42 27.19 -15.20
CA THR A 202 12.47 26.85 -14.21
C THR A 202 12.58 25.35 -13.91
N THR A 203 13.56 25.00 -13.07
CA THR A 203 13.81 23.65 -12.55
C THR A 203 13.48 23.57 -11.06
N ASP A 204 13.36 22.36 -10.53
CA ASP A 204 13.06 22.12 -9.11
C ASP A 204 14.12 22.68 -8.13
N ASN A 205 15.35 22.83 -8.61
CA ASN A 205 16.47 23.33 -7.79
C ASN A 205 16.26 24.77 -7.31
N TYR A 206 15.38 25.54 -7.97
CA TYR A 206 15.11 26.93 -7.64
C TYR A 206 13.85 27.16 -6.80
N LEU A 207 13.07 26.12 -6.49
CA LEU A 207 11.85 26.22 -5.66
C LEU A 207 12.11 26.99 -4.36
N LYS A 208 13.14 26.60 -3.61
CA LYS A 208 13.50 27.21 -2.31
C LYS A 208 14.06 28.62 -2.44
N ALA A 209 14.72 28.93 -3.55
CA ALA A 209 15.35 30.22 -3.78
C ALA A 209 14.33 31.28 -4.24
N LEU A 210 13.36 30.89 -5.08
CA LEU A 210 12.33 31.77 -5.61
C LEU A 210 11.27 32.10 -4.55
N ARG A 211 10.83 31.13 -3.73
CA ARG A 211 9.79 31.33 -2.70
C ARG A 211 8.51 32.02 -3.24
N ILE A 212 8.16 31.71 -4.49
CA ILE A 212 6.91 32.19 -5.09
C ILE A 212 5.76 31.46 -4.40
N THR A 213 4.68 32.18 -4.09
CA THR A 213 3.47 31.67 -3.42
C THR A 213 2.18 32.14 -4.09
N ASP A 214 2.25 33.11 -5.01
CA ASP A 214 1.13 33.79 -5.64
C ASP A 214 0.92 33.40 -7.11
N ALA A 215 1.50 32.27 -7.56
CA ALA A 215 1.22 31.74 -8.89
C ALA A 215 -0.25 31.31 -9.01
N THR A 216 -0.85 31.52 -10.19
CA THR A 216 -2.22 31.08 -10.48
C THR A 216 -2.24 29.75 -11.24
N CYS A 217 -1.14 29.40 -11.89
CA CYS A 217 -1.02 28.16 -12.65
C CYS A 217 0.38 27.55 -12.53
N VAL A 218 0.44 26.23 -12.37
CA VAL A 218 1.69 25.45 -12.40
C VAL A 218 1.58 24.40 -13.49
N ILE A 219 2.54 24.39 -14.41
CA ILE A 219 2.64 23.40 -15.49
C ILE A 219 3.82 22.48 -15.22
N HIS A 220 3.53 21.20 -15.08
CA HIS A 220 4.52 20.14 -14.97
C HIS A 220 4.84 19.63 -16.38
N TYR A 221 5.79 20.29 -17.04
CA TYR A 221 6.26 19.84 -18.36
C TYR A 221 6.91 18.45 -18.28
N HIS A 222 7.51 18.16 -17.12
CA HIS A 222 7.86 16.83 -16.67
C HIS A 222 7.24 16.57 -15.30
N PHE A 223 6.72 15.37 -15.07
CA PHE A 223 6.30 14.97 -13.73
C PHE A 223 7.54 14.87 -12.81
N PRO A 224 7.50 15.40 -11.59
CA PRO A 224 8.65 15.38 -10.69
C PRO A 224 8.96 13.95 -10.22
N PRO A 225 10.22 13.68 -9.80
CA PRO A 225 10.62 12.33 -9.39
C PRO A 225 9.99 11.88 -8.06
N SER A 226 9.41 12.78 -7.28
CA SER A 226 8.76 12.47 -6.00
C SER A 226 7.55 13.36 -5.71
N TRP A 227 6.63 12.83 -4.88
CA TRP A 227 5.44 13.55 -4.42
C TRP A 227 5.76 14.79 -3.57
N ASP A 228 6.85 14.75 -2.80
CA ASP A 228 7.31 15.91 -2.02
C ASP A 228 7.62 17.10 -2.93
N ILE A 229 8.27 16.85 -4.07
CA ILE A 229 8.58 17.89 -5.07
C ILE A 229 7.30 18.33 -5.78
N PHE A 230 6.41 17.39 -6.11
CA PHE A 230 5.10 17.72 -6.69
C PHE A 230 4.31 18.69 -5.79
N GLY A 231 4.19 18.37 -4.50
CA GLY A 231 3.58 19.24 -3.51
C GLY A 231 4.29 20.59 -3.40
N ALA A 232 5.63 20.61 -3.39
CA ALA A 232 6.39 21.85 -3.34
C ALA A 232 6.14 22.75 -4.57
N ARG A 233 6.00 22.17 -5.77
CA ARG A 233 5.60 22.91 -6.98
C ARG A 233 4.20 23.49 -6.83
N LEU A 234 3.25 22.74 -6.28
CA LEU A 234 1.88 23.21 -6.05
C LEU A 234 1.81 24.34 -5.01
N CYS A 235 2.66 24.29 -3.98
CA CYS A 235 2.76 25.36 -2.99
C CYS A 235 3.24 26.70 -3.56
N CYS A 236 3.71 26.75 -4.80
CA CYS A 236 3.91 28.02 -5.50
C CYS A 236 2.62 28.82 -5.70
N MET A 237 1.46 28.20 -5.48
CA MET A 237 0.13 28.80 -5.58
C MET A 237 -0.58 28.94 -4.23
N VAL A 238 0.11 28.74 -3.10
CA VAL A 238 -0.51 28.62 -1.76
C VAL A 238 -1.30 29.86 -1.34
N ASP A 239 -0.92 31.06 -1.79
CA ASP A 239 -1.66 32.30 -1.50
C ASP A 239 -3.02 32.34 -2.22
N ASN A 240 -3.19 31.51 -3.27
CA ASN A 240 -4.41 31.36 -4.07
C ASN A 240 -5.16 30.05 -3.75
N PHE A 241 -4.83 29.37 -2.65
CA PHE A 241 -5.59 28.20 -2.19
C PHE A 241 -6.91 28.64 -1.56
N ASP A 242 -7.99 27.93 -1.89
CA ASP A 242 -9.28 28.13 -1.24
C ASP A 242 -9.17 27.81 0.26
N ASN A 243 -9.83 28.62 1.09
CA ASN A 243 -9.92 28.36 2.52
C ASN A 243 -11.36 28.01 2.88
N LEU A 244 -11.60 26.79 3.37
CA LEU A 244 -12.96 26.34 3.72
C LEU A 244 -13.60 27.13 4.87
N ILE A 245 -12.79 27.85 5.66
CA ILE A 245 -13.23 28.64 6.82
C ILE A 245 -13.56 30.09 6.43
N VAL A 246 -12.94 30.61 5.36
CA VAL A 246 -13.05 32.00 4.93
C VAL A 246 -13.54 32.04 3.49
N GLU A 247 -14.74 32.58 3.25
CA GLU A 247 -15.18 32.88 1.88
C GLU A 247 -14.23 33.88 1.24
N GLY A 248 -13.40 33.45 0.29
CA GLY A 248 -12.45 34.41 -0.28
C GLY A 248 -11.37 33.84 -1.19
N SER A 249 -11.75 33.40 -2.38
CA SER A 249 -10.87 33.36 -3.55
C SER A 249 -11.72 33.36 -4.82
N ILE A 250 -11.52 34.38 -5.66
CA ILE A 250 -12.18 34.49 -6.98
C ILE A 250 -11.36 33.75 -8.05
N LEU A 251 -10.07 33.50 -7.78
CA LEU A 251 -9.10 32.94 -8.71
C LEU A 251 -8.99 31.43 -8.51
N GLN A 252 -9.37 30.67 -9.53
CA GLN A 252 -9.19 29.22 -9.52
C GLN A 252 -7.73 28.88 -9.85
N SER A 253 -6.99 28.37 -8.87
CA SER A 253 -5.63 27.85 -9.07
C SER A 253 -5.65 26.59 -9.94
N GLN A 254 -4.72 26.48 -10.88
CA GLN A 254 -4.67 25.36 -11.84
C GLN A 254 -3.31 24.65 -11.86
N SER A 255 -3.33 23.32 -11.88
CA SER A 255 -2.16 22.47 -12.05
C SER A 255 -2.32 21.61 -13.30
N ILE A 256 -1.42 21.76 -14.26
CA ILE A 256 -1.45 21.06 -15.55
C ILE A 256 -0.31 20.06 -15.61
N ILE A 257 -0.62 18.78 -15.79
CA ILE A 257 0.32 17.67 -15.76
C ILE A 257 0.44 17.07 -17.17
N LEU A 258 1.63 17.14 -17.77
CA LEU A 258 1.92 16.43 -19.02
C LEU A 258 2.57 15.09 -18.70
N LEU A 259 1.93 13.99 -19.08
CA LEU A 259 2.39 12.62 -18.83
C LEU A 259 2.85 11.95 -20.10
N THR A 260 4.01 11.29 -20.04
CA THR A 260 4.51 10.43 -21.11
C THR A 260 4.83 9.03 -20.61
N ASP A 261 5.29 8.17 -21.53
CA ASP A 261 5.84 6.84 -21.25
C ASP A 261 6.94 6.82 -20.17
N LYS A 262 7.72 7.89 -20.06
CA LYS A 262 8.76 8.06 -19.02
C LYS A 262 8.18 8.14 -17.61
N ASP A 263 6.92 8.56 -17.45
CA ASP A 263 6.23 8.73 -16.18
C ASP A 263 5.42 7.48 -15.77
N ALA A 264 5.58 6.37 -16.50
CA ALA A 264 4.91 5.10 -16.25
C ALA A 264 4.98 4.61 -14.79
N PRO A 265 6.11 4.70 -14.06
CA PRO A 265 6.18 4.27 -12.66
C PRO A 265 5.25 5.06 -11.73
N GLN A 266 4.98 6.33 -12.04
CA GLN A 266 4.18 7.24 -11.21
C GLN A 266 2.71 7.28 -11.63
N ALA A 267 2.38 6.85 -12.85
CA ALA A 267 1.04 6.98 -13.44
C ALA A 267 -0.10 6.46 -12.57
N SER A 268 0.07 5.30 -11.92
CA SER A 268 -0.96 4.76 -11.00
C SER A 268 -1.17 5.67 -9.79
N SER A 269 -0.09 6.19 -9.21
CA SER A 269 -0.19 7.12 -8.06
C SER A 269 -0.85 8.43 -8.48
N ILE A 270 -0.55 8.93 -9.69
CA ILE A 270 -1.16 10.15 -10.24
C ILE A 270 -2.65 9.95 -10.44
N LEU A 271 -3.06 8.81 -11.00
CA LEU A 271 -4.47 8.46 -11.13
C LEU A 271 -5.17 8.49 -9.76
N HIS A 272 -4.59 7.90 -8.72
CA HIS A 272 -5.19 7.91 -7.38
C HIS A 272 -5.31 9.29 -6.74
N TYR A 273 -4.31 10.15 -6.98
CA TYR A 273 -4.40 11.54 -6.57
C TYR A 273 -5.53 12.27 -7.32
N LEU A 274 -5.65 12.07 -8.64
CA LEU A 274 -6.69 12.70 -9.45
C LEU A 274 -8.10 12.18 -9.14
N GLU A 275 -8.26 10.89 -8.81
CA GLU A 275 -9.55 10.29 -8.40
C GLU A 275 -10.16 10.98 -7.16
N ARG A 276 -9.33 11.65 -6.36
CA ARG A 276 -9.73 12.39 -5.16
C ARG A 276 -10.01 13.88 -5.43
N THR A 277 -9.76 14.34 -6.66
CA THR A 277 -10.00 15.71 -7.13
C THR A 277 -11.27 15.76 -7.98
N ASP A 278 -11.73 16.96 -8.33
CA ASP A 278 -12.77 17.15 -9.35
C ASP A 278 -12.22 17.17 -10.80
N ALA A 279 -11.03 16.63 -11.02
CA ALA A 279 -10.42 16.55 -12.35
C ALA A 279 -11.21 15.65 -13.29
N LYS A 280 -11.32 16.07 -14.55
CA LYS A 280 -11.82 15.22 -15.63
C LYS A 280 -10.69 14.31 -16.10
N ILE A 281 -10.68 13.07 -15.64
CA ILE A 281 -9.62 12.10 -15.94
C ILE A 281 -9.81 11.54 -17.37
N PRO A 282 -8.83 11.70 -18.28
CA PRO A 282 -8.91 11.21 -19.66
C PRO A 282 -8.88 9.68 -19.71
N LYS A 283 -9.62 9.08 -20.65
CA LYS A 283 -9.69 7.62 -20.85
C LYS A 283 -8.32 7.05 -21.22
N GLU A 284 -7.53 7.84 -21.92
CA GLU A 284 -6.17 7.58 -22.34
C GLU A 284 -5.27 7.23 -21.15
N LEU A 285 -5.47 7.85 -19.98
CA LEU A 285 -4.70 7.53 -18.77
C LEU A 285 -5.05 6.13 -18.22
N TYR A 286 -6.32 5.73 -18.25
CA TYR A 286 -6.73 4.39 -17.84
C TYR A 286 -6.16 3.31 -18.77
N THR A 287 -6.18 3.57 -20.08
CA THR A 287 -5.57 2.68 -21.09
C THR A 287 -4.05 2.58 -20.87
N PHE A 288 -3.38 3.71 -20.71
CA PHE A 288 -1.94 3.78 -20.45
C PHE A 288 -1.52 2.94 -19.24
N ILE A 289 -2.24 3.05 -18.11
CA ILE A 289 -1.97 2.26 -16.90
C ILE A 289 -2.28 0.77 -17.10
N SER A 290 -3.33 0.45 -17.85
CA SER A 290 -3.71 -0.94 -18.14
C SER A 290 -2.64 -1.64 -18.96
N ASP A 291 -2.08 -0.96 -19.97
CA ASP A 291 -1.02 -1.47 -20.83
C ASP A 291 0.30 -1.69 -20.07
N LEU A 292 0.64 -0.78 -19.14
CA LEU A 292 1.80 -0.95 -18.25
C LEU A 292 1.69 -2.19 -17.37
N ASN A 293 0.49 -2.43 -16.81
CA ASN A 293 0.23 -3.60 -15.98
C ASN A 293 0.25 -4.93 -16.77
N ASN A 294 0.27 -4.88 -18.11
CA ASN A 294 0.44 -6.06 -18.97
C ASN A 294 1.91 -6.32 -19.34
N THR A 295 2.84 -5.42 -18.99
CA THR A 295 4.28 -5.67 -19.17
C THR A 295 4.82 -6.50 -18.00
N ASP A 296 4.83 -7.82 -18.20
CA ASP A 296 5.08 -8.88 -17.20
C ASP A 296 6.40 -8.80 -16.41
N ALA A 297 7.37 -7.95 -16.80
CA ALA A 297 8.75 -8.07 -16.34
C ALA A 297 9.01 -7.66 -14.87
N ILE A 298 8.15 -6.86 -14.23
CA ILE A 298 8.44 -6.22 -12.92
C ILE A 298 7.78 -6.96 -11.74
N CYS A 299 6.85 -7.89 -11.99
CA CYS A 299 6.01 -8.49 -10.93
C CYS A 299 6.39 -9.92 -10.48
N TYR A 300 7.29 -10.63 -11.17
CA TYR A 300 7.65 -12.01 -10.81
C TYR A 300 8.34 -12.13 -9.45
N ASP A 301 9.13 -11.13 -9.05
CA ASP A 301 9.90 -11.16 -7.80
C ASP A 301 9.06 -10.85 -6.55
N LYS A 302 7.80 -10.41 -6.72
CA LYS A 302 6.93 -10.00 -5.62
C LYS A 302 6.01 -11.13 -5.17
N SER A 303 5.95 -11.35 -3.85
CA SER A 303 4.99 -12.27 -3.25
C SER A 303 3.55 -11.81 -3.44
N LEU A 304 2.62 -12.76 -3.56
CA LEU A 304 1.18 -12.49 -3.57
C LEU A 304 0.76 -11.81 -2.26
N CYS A 305 -0.12 -10.81 -2.35
CA CYS A 305 -0.57 -10.00 -1.23
C CYS A 305 -1.16 -10.84 -0.09
N LYS A 306 -0.70 -10.61 1.16
CA LYS A 306 -1.18 -11.35 2.35
C LYS A 306 -2.70 -11.24 2.55
N TYR A 307 -3.27 -10.07 2.29
CA TYR A 307 -4.71 -9.82 2.49
C TYR A 307 -5.54 -10.44 1.37
N LEU A 308 -5.06 -10.34 0.13
CA LEU A 308 -5.66 -11.05 -0.99
C LEU A 308 -5.73 -12.55 -0.70
N LYS A 309 -4.63 -13.13 -0.18
CA LYS A 309 -4.58 -14.53 0.20
C LYS A 309 -5.50 -14.88 1.37
N ALA A 310 -5.59 -14.03 2.39
CA ALA A 310 -6.36 -14.31 3.60
C ALA A 310 -7.87 -14.09 3.43
N TYR A 311 -8.27 -13.17 2.55
CA TYR A 311 -9.65 -12.69 2.48
C TYR A 311 -10.25 -12.69 1.07
N GLY A 312 -9.46 -12.91 0.01
CA GLY A 312 -9.90 -12.79 -1.39
C GLY A 312 -9.79 -11.38 -1.96
N ILE A 313 -9.60 -10.37 -1.10
CA ILE A 313 -9.54 -8.94 -1.47
C ILE A 313 -8.43 -8.22 -0.69
N CYS A 314 -7.87 -7.18 -1.31
CA CYS A 314 -6.97 -6.23 -0.67
C CYS A 314 -7.58 -4.83 -0.82
N ARG A 315 -7.80 -4.13 0.30
CA ARG A 315 -8.31 -2.74 0.28
C ARG A 315 -7.37 -1.81 -0.47
N GLU A 316 -6.09 -1.95 -0.14
CA GLU A 316 -5.02 -1.16 -0.73
C GLU A 316 -4.55 -1.71 -2.08
N ASN A 317 -5.34 -2.49 -2.84
CA ASN A 317 -4.90 -3.14 -4.09
C ASN A 317 -4.13 -2.18 -5.02
N LYS A 318 -4.66 -0.96 -5.11
CA LYS A 318 -4.14 0.18 -5.89
C LYS A 318 -2.74 0.67 -5.45
N ALA A 319 -2.45 0.66 -4.14
CA ALA A 319 -1.18 1.16 -3.56
C ALA A 319 -0.31 0.07 -2.93
N CYS A 320 -0.76 -1.20 -2.94
CA CYS A 320 -0.13 -2.26 -2.20
C CYS A 320 1.12 -2.76 -2.92
N PRO A 321 2.26 -2.86 -2.21
CA PRO A 321 3.55 -3.20 -2.83
C PRO A 321 3.61 -4.65 -3.30
N SER A 322 2.71 -5.51 -2.80
CA SER A 322 2.62 -6.93 -3.16
C SER A 322 1.84 -7.16 -4.45
N ARG A 323 2.04 -8.34 -5.05
CA ARG A 323 1.36 -8.74 -6.27
C ARG A 323 -0.12 -9.09 -6.00
N HIS A 324 -1.01 -8.76 -6.94
CA HIS A 324 -2.45 -9.10 -6.89
C HIS A 324 -2.97 -9.88 -8.11
N ARG A 325 -2.14 -10.07 -9.14
CA ARG A 325 -2.43 -10.94 -10.29
C ARG A 325 -1.72 -12.26 -10.11
N LEU A 326 -2.36 -13.38 -10.46
CA LEU A 326 -1.72 -14.69 -10.45
C LEU A 326 -0.93 -14.92 -11.75
N HIS A 327 0.20 -15.62 -11.66
CA HIS A 327 1.03 -16.02 -12.79
C HIS A 327 1.23 -17.53 -12.76
N ARG A 328 1.10 -18.16 -13.93
CA ARG A 328 1.19 -19.61 -14.08
C ARG A 328 2.51 -20.18 -13.56
N ASP A 329 3.63 -19.51 -13.84
CA ASP A 329 4.97 -20.04 -13.53
C ASP A 329 5.28 -20.05 -12.02
N VAL A 330 4.71 -19.10 -11.26
CA VAL A 330 5.00 -18.93 -9.82
C VAL A 330 3.91 -19.53 -8.94
N ASP A 331 2.65 -19.49 -9.39
CA ASP A 331 1.50 -19.91 -8.58
C ASP A 331 1.02 -21.33 -8.86
N THR A 332 1.62 -22.03 -9.82
CA THR A 332 1.39 -23.49 -9.96
C THR A 332 1.86 -24.19 -8.67
N PRO A 333 1.05 -25.10 -8.08
CA PRO A 333 1.45 -25.85 -6.88
C PRO A 333 2.84 -26.48 -7.03
N ARG A 334 3.73 -26.18 -6.08
CA ARG A 334 5.13 -26.57 -6.17
C ARG A 334 5.35 -28.08 -6.04
N CYS A 335 6.48 -28.54 -6.54
CA CYS A 335 7.01 -29.87 -6.21
C CYS A 335 7.67 -29.84 -4.82
N LEU A 336 7.34 -30.83 -3.99
CA LEU A 336 7.95 -31.06 -2.67
C LEU A 336 9.20 -31.95 -2.77
N SER A 337 9.24 -32.83 -3.77
CA SER A 337 10.42 -33.61 -4.16
C SER A 337 10.37 -33.86 -5.68
N GLY A 338 11.38 -34.54 -6.23
CA GLY A 338 11.43 -34.87 -7.67
C GLY A 338 10.22 -35.67 -8.17
N VAL A 339 9.44 -36.29 -7.27
CA VAL A 339 8.26 -37.11 -7.60
C VAL A 339 6.98 -36.62 -6.89
N LYS A 340 7.08 -36.05 -5.68
CA LYS A 340 5.91 -35.63 -4.90
C LYS A 340 5.56 -34.17 -5.16
N LYS A 341 4.31 -33.91 -5.57
CA LYS A 341 3.75 -32.55 -5.68
C LYS A 341 2.97 -32.17 -4.42
N LEU A 342 2.85 -30.87 -4.18
CA LEU A 342 1.92 -30.36 -3.16
C LEU A 342 0.49 -30.82 -3.51
N PRO A 343 -0.27 -31.42 -2.58
CA PRO A 343 -1.62 -31.90 -2.85
C PRO A 343 -2.55 -30.71 -3.15
N ALA A 344 -3.24 -30.77 -4.28
CA ALA A 344 -4.15 -29.72 -4.73
C ALA A 344 -5.58 -29.89 -4.21
N SER A 345 -5.96 -31.10 -3.79
CA SER A 345 -7.28 -31.46 -3.25
C SER A 345 -7.17 -32.62 -2.25
N GLY A 346 -8.29 -32.94 -1.60
CA GLY A 346 -8.37 -34.03 -0.61
C GLY A 346 -8.17 -33.55 0.83
N TYR A 347 -7.65 -34.42 1.69
CA TYR A 347 -7.44 -34.16 3.11
C TYR A 347 -5.98 -34.28 3.51
N VAL A 348 -5.58 -33.44 4.47
CA VAL A 348 -4.22 -33.41 5.01
C VAL A 348 -4.24 -33.46 6.52
N GLU A 349 -3.25 -34.15 7.08
CA GLU A 349 -2.85 -34.00 8.47
C GLU A 349 -1.60 -33.12 8.51
N ILE A 350 -1.65 -32.04 9.29
CA ILE A 350 -0.60 -31.03 9.34
C ILE A 350 -0.13 -30.80 10.78
N THR A 351 1.12 -30.39 10.93
CA THR A 351 1.68 -29.90 12.20
C THR A 351 2.11 -28.44 12.05
N PRO A 352 1.43 -27.48 12.68
CA PRO A 352 1.83 -26.08 12.68
C PRO A 352 3.20 -25.87 13.32
N THR A 353 4.04 -25.03 12.73
CA THR A 353 5.38 -24.70 13.23
C THR A 353 5.52 -23.21 13.56
N CYS A 354 4.92 -22.33 12.77
CA CYS A 354 4.98 -20.89 12.98
C CYS A 354 3.60 -20.27 12.75
N ILE A 355 2.97 -19.79 13.82
CA ILE A 355 1.65 -19.16 13.76
C ILE A 355 1.82 -17.64 13.61
N SER A 356 1.40 -17.11 12.45
CA SER A 356 1.48 -15.69 12.11
C SER A 356 0.29 -14.92 12.70
N ASP A 357 -0.92 -15.39 12.43
CA ASP A 357 -2.18 -14.82 12.95
C ASP A 357 -3.23 -15.93 13.17
N ALA A 358 -4.48 -15.55 13.43
CA ALA A 358 -5.56 -16.49 13.71
C ALA A 358 -5.87 -17.46 12.55
N THR A 359 -5.55 -17.07 11.31
CA THR A 359 -5.91 -17.81 10.08
C THR A 359 -4.72 -18.25 9.25
N SER A 360 -3.56 -17.61 9.40
CA SER A 360 -2.35 -17.88 8.63
C SER A 360 -1.23 -18.43 9.51
N TYR A 361 -0.69 -19.58 9.10
CA TYR A 361 0.44 -20.21 9.77
C TYR A 361 1.22 -21.11 8.82
N TYR A 362 2.52 -21.25 9.08
CA TYR A 362 3.37 -22.24 8.43
C TYR A 362 3.36 -23.55 9.21
N GLY A 363 3.51 -24.66 8.49
CA GLY A 363 3.69 -25.97 9.11
C GLY A 363 4.08 -27.04 8.10
N ARG A 364 4.13 -28.28 8.57
CA ARG A 364 4.50 -29.45 7.76
C ARG A 364 3.27 -30.32 7.49
N ILE A 365 3.21 -30.91 6.30
CA ILE A 365 2.24 -31.95 5.98
C ILE A 365 2.80 -33.28 6.47
N ILE A 366 2.06 -33.97 7.33
CA ILE A 366 2.44 -35.27 7.88
C ILE A 366 1.86 -36.38 6.99
N HIS A 367 0.56 -36.29 6.71
CA HIS A 367 -0.14 -37.24 5.86
C HIS A 367 -1.03 -36.52 4.85
N CYS A 368 -1.20 -37.12 3.67
CA CYS A 368 -2.21 -36.71 2.69
C CYS A 368 -3.06 -37.90 2.24
N ARG A 369 -4.30 -37.63 1.86
CA ARG A 369 -5.25 -38.62 1.33
C ARG A 369 -6.20 -37.96 0.32
N SER A 370 -6.56 -38.65 -0.75
CA SER A 370 -7.47 -38.10 -1.78
C SER A 370 -8.90 -38.07 -1.26
N LYS A 371 -9.40 -39.19 -0.74
CA LYS A 371 -10.67 -39.29 -0.01
C LYS A 371 -10.43 -39.60 1.46
N TRP A 372 -11.45 -39.44 2.29
CA TRP A 372 -11.30 -39.66 3.73
C TRP A 372 -11.03 -41.14 4.06
N GLU A 373 -11.62 -42.05 3.29
CA GLU A 373 -11.48 -43.51 3.45
C GLU A 373 -10.15 -44.06 2.93
N ASP A 374 -9.43 -43.30 2.10
CA ASP A 374 -8.17 -43.75 1.50
C ASP A 374 -7.06 -43.87 2.56
N PRO A 375 -6.12 -44.82 2.39
CA PRO A 375 -4.98 -44.95 3.28
C PRO A 375 -4.11 -43.67 3.25
N PRO A 376 -3.65 -43.17 4.40
CA PRO A 376 -2.83 -41.96 4.46
C PRO A 376 -1.45 -42.22 3.85
N VAL A 377 -1.02 -41.31 2.97
CA VAL A 377 0.35 -41.30 2.41
C VAL A 377 1.22 -40.37 3.25
N SER A 378 2.32 -40.90 3.78
CA SER A 378 3.29 -40.14 4.57
C SER A 378 4.05 -39.12 3.71
N MET A 379 4.07 -37.89 4.20
CA MET A 379 4.78 -36.75 3.59
C MET A 379 5.95 -36.27 4.47
N GLU A 380 6.17 -36.89 5.63
CA GLU A 380 7.18 -36.47 6.61
C GLU A 380 8.57 -37.10 6.37
N GLU A 381 8.64 -38.20 5.62
CA GLU A 381 9.88 -38.96 5.36
C GLU A 381 11.01 -38.08 4.81
N ASP A 382 10.70 -37.24 3.82
CA ASP A 382 11.68 -36.38 3.14
C ASP A 382 12.31 -35.36 4.11
N TYR A 383 11.51 -34.84 5.06
CA TYR A 383 12.00 -33.94 6.10
C TYR A 383 12.88 -34.66 7.12
N LEU A 384 12.50 -35.87 7.55
CA LEU A 384 13.30 -36.66 8.49
C LEU A 384 14.64 -37.08 7.88
N MET A 385 14.64 -37.45 6.60
CA MET A 385 15.88 -37.71 5.85
C MET A 385 16.75 -36.46 5.77
N LEU A 386 16.17 -35.29 5.46
CA LEU A 386 16.92 -34.03 5.45
C LEU A 386 17.59 -33.75 6.81
N LEU A 387 16.85 -33.88 7.91
CA LEU A 387 17.40 -33.65 9.26
C LEU A 387 18.55 -34.60 9.56
N LYS A 388 18.40 -35.88 9.22
CA LYS A 388 19.43 -36.89 9.41
C LYS A 388 20.67 -36.59 8.55
N ASP A 389 20.48 -36.34 7.26
CA ASP A 389 21.57 -36.08 6.32
C ASP A 389 22.34 -34.81 6.68
N MET A 390 21.66 -33.76 7.15
CA MET A 390 22.31 -32.54 7.64
C MET A 390 23.10 -32.80 8.93
N ALA A 391 22.54 -33.55 9.87
CA ALA A 391 23.23 -33.92 11.10
C ALA A 391 24.47 -34.79 10.83
N ASP A 392 24.35 -35.78 9.96
CA ASP A 392 25.45 -36.65 9.54
C ASP A 392 26.54 -35.82 8.82
N TYR A 393 26.15 -34.92 7.91
CA TYR A 393 27.11 -34.06 7.20
C TYR A 393 27.89 -33.13 8.13
N TYR A 394 27.21 -32.41 9.01
CA TYR A 394 27.87 -31.50 9.95
C TYR A 394 28.43 -32.23 11.19
N SER A 395 28.31 -33.55 11.30
CA SER A 395 28.99 -34.30 12.36
C SER A 395 30.51 -34.20 12.25
N GLU A 396 31.03 -34.04 11.02
CA GLU A 396 32.44 -33.81 10.72
C GLU A 396 32.82 -32.33 10.93
N GLU A 397 33.82 -32.05 11.77
CA GLU A 397 34.25 -30.68 12.08
C GLU A 397 34.70 -29.89 10.84
N ASN A 398 35.28 -30.57 9.85
CA ASN A 398 35.73 -29.95 8.60
C ASN A 398 34.59 -29.33 7.78
N HIS A 399 33.35 -29.73 8.02
CA HIS A 399 32.17 -29.20 7.35
C HIS A 399 31.53 -28.02 8.09
N ARG A 400 31.97 -27.70 9.32
CA ARG A 400 31.45 -26.59 10.13
C ARG A 400 32.22 -25.29 9.87
N LYS A 401 32.34 -24.91 8.60
CA LYS A 401 33.04 -23.68 8.20
C LYS A 401 32.09 -22.48 8.28
N PRO A 402 32.40 -21.47 9.12
CA PRO A 402 31.64 -20.22 9.13
C PRO A 402 31.80 -19.48 7.80
N VAL A 403 30.75 -18.77 7.38
CA VAL A 403 30.78 -18.00 6.13
C VAL A 403 31.44 -16.64 6.35
N GLU A 404 32.49 -16.34 5.58
CA GLU A 404 33.21 -15.06 5.66
C GLU A 404 32.41 -13.89 5.07
N GLN A 405 31.75 -14.11 3.93
CA GLN A 405 30.97 -13.09 3.23
C GLN A 405 29.50 -13.50 3.08
N LEU A 406 28.64 -12.77 3.80
CA LEU A 406 27.20 -13.01 3.80
C LEU A 406 26.49 -12.19 2.70
N VAL A 407 25.60 -12.85 1.96
CA VAL A 407 24.83 -12.28 0.85
C VAL A 407 23.34 -12.43 1.16
N VAL A 408 22.60 -11.32 1.11
CA VAL A 408 21.15 -11.31 1.37
C VAL A 408 20.44 -12.16 0.32
N SER A 409 19.37 -12.83 0.74
CA SER A 409 18.55 -13.77 -0.04
C SER A 409 19.18 -15.14 -0.33
N VAL A 410 20.41 -15.41 0.12
CA VAL A 410 21.10 -16.70 -0.01
C VAL A 410 20.79 -17.64 1.16
N LEU A 411 20.86 -18.96 0.91
CA LEU A 411 20.66 -20.03 1.90
C LEU A 411 21.97 -20.43 2.59
N TYR A 412 21.87 -20.64 3.90
CA TYR A 412 22.97 -21.03 4.78
C TYR A 412 22.55 -22.16 5.71
N GLY A 413 23.54 -22.91 6.20
CA GLY A 413 23.37 -23.79 7.35
C GLY A 413 23.42 -22.96 8.63
N LEU A 414 22.67 -23.34 9.66
CA LEU A 414 22.71 -22.69 10.96
C LEU A 414 22.97 -23.74 12.04
N GLU A 415 23.98 -23.49 12.88
CA GLU A 415 24.28 -24.31 14.05
C GLU A 415 23.64 -23.74 15.33
N GLU A 416 22.67 -24.48 15.87
CA GLU A 416 22.05 -24.25 17.18
C GLU A 416 22.12 -25.54 18.02
N LYS A 417 20.99 -26.03 18.56
CA LYS A 417 20.90 -27.38 19.14
C LYS A 417 20.88 -28.46 18.05
N THR A 418 20.44 -28.08 16.85
CA THR A 418 20.36 -28.89 15.65
C THR A 418 20.79 -28.03 14.46
N TYR A 419 21.04 -28.67 13.31
CA TYR A 419 21.34 -27.97 12.07
C TYR A 419 20.05 -27.61 11.33
N SER A 420 19.92 -26.35 10.93
CA SER A 420 18.76 -25.84 10.18
C SER A 420 19.18 -25.13 8.91
N ARG A 421 18.31 -25.13 7.88
CA ARG A 421 18.51 -24.28 6.70
C ARG A 421 17.83 -22.94 6.91
N VAL A 422 18.57 -21.86 6.65
CA VAL A 422 18.08 -20.50 6.83
C VAL A 422 18.39 -19.64 5.61
N GLN A 423 17.50 -18.70 5.29
CA GLN A 423 17.72 -17.66 4.29
C GLN A 423 18.10 -16.36 4.99
N LEU A 424 19.16 -15.69 4.54
CA LEU A 424 19.53 -14.38 5.07
C LEU A 424 18.57 -13.31 4.56
N ILE A 425 17.92 -12.57 5.45
CA ILE A 425 16.96 -11.50 5.10
C ILE A 425 17.59 -10.11 5.28
N GLY A 426 18.51 -9.94 6.22
CA GLY A 426 19.11 -8.63 6.47
C GLY A 426 20.31 -8.66 7.39
N LEU A 427 21.19 -7.69 7.17
CA LEU A 427 22.39 -7.43 7.95
C LEU A 427 22.22 -6.11 8.72
N PRO A 428 22.91 -5.92 9.86
CA PRO A 428 22.82 -4.71 10.65
C PRO A 428 23.52 -3.56 9.91
N GLN A 429 22.93 -2.36 9.95
CA GLN A 429 23.41 -1.18 9.20
C GLN A 429 24.72 -0.59 9.74
N LYS A 430 25.18 -0.94 10.95
CA LYS A 430 26.45 -0.48 11.54
C LYS A 430 27.06 -1.58 12.43
N ALA A 431 28.32 -1.93 12.19
CA ALA A 431 29.06 -2.87 13.02
C ALA A 431 30.04 -2.11 13.92
N GLU A 432 29.77 -2.05 15.24
CA GLU A 432 30.77 -1.56 16.22
C GLU A 432 31.79 -2.65 16.61
N SER A 433 31.56 -3.92 16.23
CA SER A 433 32.61 -4.93 16.09
C SER A 433 32.12 -6.09 15.20
N ALA A 434 33.01 -6.66 14.38
CA ALA A 434 32.69 -7.77 13.47
C ALA A 434 32.36 -9.11 14.19
N VAL A 435 32.58 -9.20 15.50
CA VAL A 435 32.52 -10.45 16.28
C VAL A 435 31.14 -10.68 16.93
N LEU A 436 30.31 -9.64 17.05
CA LEU A 436 28.99 -9.68 17.72
C LEU A 436 27.84 -9.24 16.79
N SER A 437 28.06 -9.23 15.48
CA SER A 437 27.03 -8.83 14.52
C SER A 437 25.94 -9.90 14.43
N ASN A 438 24.70 -9.49 14.71
CA ASN A 438 23.52 -10.33 14.51
C ASN A 438 23.04 -10.22 13.06
N ALA A 439 22.59 -11.33 12.49
CA ALA A 439 21.95 -11.40 11.19
C ALA A 439 20.48 -11.78 11.35
N ARG A 440 19.61 -11.16 10.55
CA ARG A 440 18.20 -11.52 10.49
C ARG A 440 17.99 -12.62 9.46
N VAL A 441 17.43 -13.75 9.88
CA VAL A 441 17.27 -14.95 9.05
C VAL A 441 15.83 -15.47 9.04
N LYS A 442 15.46 -16.16 7.95
CA LYS A 442 14.21 -16.92 7.79
C LYS A 442 14.54 -18.40 7.83
N TYR A 443 13.93 -19.16 8.72
CA TYR A 443 14.07 -20.61 8.75
C TYR A 443 13.16 -21.20 7.68
N ILE A 444 13.74 -21.73 6.61
CA ILE A 444 12.96 -22.17 5.45
C ILE A 444 12.20 -23.48 5.70
N ASP A 445 12.55 -24.20 6.76
CA ASP A 445 11.95 -25.49 7.14
C ASP A 445 11.05 -25.41 8.38
N SER A 446 10.91 -24.23 8.99
CA SER A 446 9.98 -23.98 10.10
C SER A 446 9.11 -22.73 9.92
N GLY A 447 9.45 -21.86 8.96
CA GLY A 447 8.69 -20.66 8.58
C GLY A 447 8.92 -19.45 9.48
N GLN A 448 9.59 -19.61 10.62
CA GLN A 448 9.86 -18.52 11.57
C GLN A 448 10.98 -17.59 11.08
N THR A 449 11.01 -16.37 11.62
CA THR A 449 12.15 -15.45 11.46
C THR A 449 12.83 -15.22 12.79
N GLY A 450 14.14 -15.04 12.78
CA GLY A 450 14.95 -14.89 13.99
C GLY A 450 16.17 -14.01 13.77
N GLN A 451 16.80 -13.66 14.89
CA GLN A 451 18.11 -13.01 14.94
C GLN A 451 19.13 -14.05 15.39
N VAL A 452 20.19 -14.24 14.62
CA VAL A 452 21.25 -15.24 14.89
C VAL A 452 22.62 -14.57 14.83
N MET A 453 23.62 -15.12 15.53
CA MET A 453 24.98 -14.59 15.39
C MET A 453 25.56 -15.00 14.04
N GLN A 454 26.22 -14.08 13.35
CA GLN A 454 26.80 -14.37 12.02
C GLN A 454 27.76 -15.56 12.03
N LYS A 455 28.54 -15.75 13.10
CA LYS A 455 29.45 -16.90 13.27
C LYS A 455 28.77 -18.28 13.31
N GLN A 456 27.46 -18.33 13.56
CA GLN A 456 26.69 -19.58 13.56
C GLN A 456 26.24 -19.99 12.15
N LEU A 457 26.39 -19.09 11.16
CA LEU A 457 26.05 -19.37 9.78
C LEU A 457 27.19 -20.13 9.11
N LEU A 458 26.85 -21.31 8.61
CA LEU A 458 27.74 -22.25 7.96
C LEU A 458 27.49 -22.28 6.45
N GLU A 459 28.52 -22.64 5.70
CA GLU A 459 28.36 -22.96 4.29
C GLU A 459 27.35 -24.10 4.12
N LEU A 460 26.37 -23.90 3.23
CA LEU A 460 25.35 -24.90 2.93
C LEU A 460 25.71 -25.65 1.64
N PRO A 461 25.98 -26.96 1.66
CA PRO A 461 26.25 -27.74 0.45
C PRO A 461 25.15 -27.66 -0.60
N ALA A 462 25.53 -27.71 -1.88
CA ALA A 462 24.60 -27.68 -3.01
C ALA A 462 23.48 -28.74 -2.90
N LYS A 463 23.79 -29.94 -2.38
CA LYS A 463 22.80 -31.01 -2.15
C LYS A 463 21.64 -30.58 -1.25
N PHE A 464 21.86 -29.65 -0.31
CA PHE A 464 20.82 -29.13 0.58
C PHE A 464 20.19 -27.82 0.06
N GLN A 465 20.88 -27.07 -0.79
CA GLN A 465 20.36 -25.86 -1.43
C GLN A 465 19.26 -26.18 -2.46
N VAL A 466 19.42 -27.30 -3.20
CA VAL A 466 18.47 -27.72 -4.25
C VAL A 466 17.14 -28.23 -3.66
N LEU A 467 17.13 -28.67 -2.41
CA LEU A 467 15.93 -29.20 -1.77
C LEU A 467 14.94 -28.06 -1.47
N PRO A 468 13.64 -28.23 -1.77
CA PRO A 468 12.66 -27.18 -1.52
C PRO A 468 12.46 -26.93 -0.01
N PRO A 469 11.95 -25.75 0.38
CA PRO A 469 11.51 -25.48 1.75
C PRO A 469 10.53 -26.54 2.27
N GLN A 470 10.70 -27.05 3.48
CA GLN A 470 9.88 -28.17 3.99
C GLN A 470 8.55 -27.72 4.61
N VAL A 471 8.39 -26.43 4.91
CA VAL A 471 7.10 -25.88 5.38
C VAL A 471 6.22 -25.35 4.26
N VAL A 472 4.92 -25.54 4.44
CA VAL A 472 3.83 -25.05 3.62
C VAL A 472 3.09 -23.97 4.39
N GLU A 473 2.63 -22.94 3.68
CA GLU A 473 1.76 -21.92 4.26
C GLU A 473 0.32 -22.41 4.23
N PHE A 474 -0.35 -22.35 5.38
CA PHE A 474 -1.74 -22.74 5.53
C PHE A 474 -2.59 -21.52 5.83
N ILE A 475 -3.71 -21.39 5.10
CA ILE A 475 -4.68 -20.32 5.29
C ILE A 475 -6.05 -20.93 5.55
N ILE A 476 -6.64 -20.59 6.70
CA ILE A 476 -8.00 -21.01 7.04
C ILE A 476 -9.00 -20.19 6.23
N CYS A 477 -9.88 -20.88 5.50
CA CYS A 477 -10.80 -20.25 4.57
C CYS A 477 -12.03 -19.64 5.25
N ARG A 478 -12.67 -18.74 4.48
CA ARG A 478 -14.01 -18.18 4.70
C ARG A 478 -14.20 -17.40 6.02
N VAL A 479 -13.15 -16.97 6.68
CA VAL A 479 -13.26 -16.24 7.96
C VAL A 479 -12.36 -15.00 7.87
N LYS A 480 -12.82 -13.89 8.43
CA LYS A 480 -12.08 -12.62 8.46
C LYS A 480 -12.28 -11.93 9.82
N PRO A 481 -11.43 -10.95 10.18
CA PRO A 481 -11.65 -10.13 11.36
C PRO A 481 -13.03 -9.45 11.33
N ILE A 482 -13.63 -9.27 12.50
CA ILE A 482 -14.88 -8.53 12.67
C ILE A 482 -14.69 -7.03 12.32
N ASP A 483 -15.80 -6.30 12.16
CA ASP A 483 -15.83 -4.84 11.94
C ASP A 483 -15.12 -4.37 10.68
N ASN A 484 -14.95 -5.28 9.71
CA ASN A 484 -14.13 -5.03 8.53
C ASN A 484 -12.73 -4.53 8.97
N GLU A 485 -12.08 -5.24 9.89
CA GLU A 485 -10.66 -5.02 10.18
C GLU A 485 -9.77 -5.84 9.23
N MET A 486 -8.58 -5.33 8.92
CA MET A 486 -7.62 -6.04 8.04
C MET A 486 -6.72 -6.99 8.83
N ASP A 487 -6.33 -6.58 10.03
CA ASP A 487 -5.45 -7.37 10.91
C ASP A 487 -6.26 -8.00 12.05
N TRP A 488 -5.90 -9.23 12.41
CA TRP A 488 -6.52 -9.93 13.52
C TRP A 488 -6.19 -9.29 14.87
N ASN A 489 -7.18 -9.24 15.77
CA ASN A 489 -6.93 -8.83 17.14
C ASN A 489 -5.84 -9.75 17.78
N PRO A 490 -4.80 -9.19 18.42
CA PRO A 490 -3.73 -9.99 19.02
C PRO A 490 -4.21 -11.02 20.05
N GLN A 491 -5.36 -10.80 20.70
CA GLN A 491 -5.95 -11.74 21.64
C GLN A 491 -6.37 -13.06 20.96
N VAL A 492 -7.12 -13.00 19.85
CA VAL A 492 -7.54 -14.21 19.13
C VAL A 492 -6.34 -14.90 18.47
N SER A 493 -5.40 -14.15 17.90
CA SER A 493 -4.17 -14.72 17.33
C SER A 493 -3.35 -15.46 18.39
N ARG A 494 -3.23 -14.91 19.61
CA ARG A 494 -2.54 -15.57 20.73
C ARG A 494 -3.31 -16.81 21.20
N PHE A 495 -4.63 -16.71 21.32
CA PHE A 495 -5.49 -17.83 21.73
C PHE A 495 -5.36 -19.01 20.77
N ILE A 496 -5.50 -18.77 19.46
CA ILE A 496 -5.35 -19.82 18.44
C ILE A 496 -3.94 -20.38 18.46
N LYS A 497 -2.90 -19.53 18.51
CA LYS A 497 -1.50 -19.97 18.62
C LYS A 497 -1.31 -20.93 19.80
N GLN A 498 -1.80 -20.60 20.98
CA GLN A 498 -1.70 -21.48 22.16
C GLN A 498 -2.47 -22.78 21.97
N LYS A 499 -3.66 -22.72 21.34
CA LYS A 499 -4.54 -23.87 21.17
C LYS A 499 -4.02 -24.91 20.18
N ILE A 500 -3.33 -24.48 19.12
CA ILE A 500 -2.85 -25.36 18.05
C ILE A 500 -1.37 -25.73 18.13
N SER A 501 -0.58 -25.03 18.95
CA SER A 501 0.85 -25.34 19.12
C SER A 501 1.03 -26.78 19.60
N ASN A 502 1.95 -27.50 18.96
CA ASN A 502 2.28 -28.90 19.27
C ASN A 502 1.12 -29.90 19.09
N LYS A 503 0.09 -29.56 18.32
CA LYS A 503 -1.02 -30.47 17.97
C LYS A 503 -1.00 -30.79 16.48
N SER A 504 -1.43 -32.00 16.11
CA SER A 504 -1.73 -32.31 14.70
C SER A 504 -3.15 -31.89 14.36
N LEU A 505 -3.33 -31.35 13.15
CA LEU A 505 -4.62 -30.85 12.67
C LEU A 505 -4.99 -31.59 11.39
N ASN A 506 -6.25 -31.99 11.28
CA ASN A 506 -6.80 -32.54 10.05
C ASN A 506 -7.60 -31.45 9.33
N ALA A 507 -7.44 -31.37 8.02
CA ALA A 507 -8.08 -30.33 7.21
C ALA A 507 -8.43 -30.83 5.81
N LYS A 508 -9.45 -30.23 5.21
CA LYS A 508 -9.78 -30.40 3.79
C LYS A 508 -9.12 -29.30 2.97
N ILE A 509 -8.43 -29.66 1.89
CA ILE A 509 -7.86 -28.72 0.93
C ILE A 509 -8.97 -28.18 0.03
N VAL A 510 -9.00 -26.87 -0.16
CA VAL A 510 -9.95 -26.19 -1.04
C VAL A 510 -9.26 -25.56 -2.25
N LEU A 511 -8.04 -25.05 -2.06
CA LEU A 511 -7.24 -24.46 -3.13
C LEU A 511 -5.76 -24.62 -2.78
N ALA A 512 -4.92 -24.78 -3.81
CA ALA A 512 -3.48 -24.82 -3.70
C ALA A 512 -2.85 -23.89 -4.73
N LEU A 513 -1.99 -22.97 -4.29
CA LEU A 513 -1.23 -22.06 -5.18
C LEU A 513 0.19 -21.92 -4.66
N GLY A 514 1.18 -22.16 -5.53
CA GLY A 514 2.60 -22.09 -5.17
C GLY A 514 2.95 -22.95 -3.95
N ASN A 515 3.28 -22.31 -2.82
CA ASN A 515 3.51 -22.94 -1.51
C ASN A 515 2.38 -22.73 -0.49
N THR A 516 1.19 -22.32 -0.93
CA THR A 516 0.06 -22.01 -0.04
C THR A 516 -1.07 -22.99 -0.25
N LEU A 517 -1.60 -23.51 0.86
CA LEU A 517 -2.81 -24.32 0.91
C LEU A 517 -3.91 -23.58 1.66
N TRP A 518 -5.05 -23.45 1.00
CA TRP A 518 -6.29 -22.95 1.59
C TRP A 518 -7.08 -24.12 2.14
N LEU A 519 -7.33 -24.07 3.44
CA LEU A 519 -7.90 -25.16 4.21
C LEU A 519 -9.29 -24.81 4.76
N ASN A 520 -10.22 -25.73 4.59
CA ASN A 520 -11.52 -25.68 5.22
C ASN A 520 -11.67 -26.85 6.20
N THR A 521 -12.56 -26.70 7.19
CA THR A 521 -12.80 -27.70 8.23
C THR A 521 -11.49 -28.13 8.93
N VAL A 522 -10.75 -27.16 9.47
CA VAL A 522 -9.50 -27.45 10.20
C VAL A 522 -9.82 -27.83 11.64
N VAL A 523 -9.54 -29.08 11.99
CA VAL A 523 -9.96 -29.70 13.23
C VAL A 523 -8.82 -30.42 13.93
N HIS A 524 -8.83 -30.38 15.26
CA HIS A 524 -8.01 -31.28 16.06
C HIS A 524 -8.83 -32.49 16.49
N MET A 525 -8.26 -33.66 16.29
CA MET A 525 -8.86 -34.93 16.67
C MET A 525 -8.03 -35.57 17.78
N ALA A 526 -8.65 -35.84 18.93
CA ALA A 526 -8.00 -36.50 20.06
C ALA A 526 -8.30 -38.00 20.02
N LYS A 527 -7.25 -38.83 20.05
CA LYS A 527 -7.38 -40.29 20.18
C LYS A 527 -7.52 -40.65 21.65
N LEU A 528 -8.67 -41.21 22.01
CA LEU A 528 -8.90 -41.77 23.35
C LEU A 528 -8.48 -43.24 23.31
N THR A 529 -7.21 -43.49 23.67
CA THR A 529 -6.59 -44.82 23.61
C THR A 529 -7.37 -45.88 24.37
N ASP A 530 -7.90 -45.52 25.54
CA ASP A 530 -8.62 -46.43 26.43
C ASP A 530 -9.97 -46.88 25.84
N LEU A 531 -10.56 -46.05 24.98
CA LEU A 531 -11.86 -46.28 24.34
C LEU A 531 -11.73 -46.68 22.87
N LYS A 532 -10.50 -46.75 22.33
CA LYS A 532 -10.21 -46.99 20.89
C LYS A 532 -11.04 -46.11 19.95
N THR A 533 -11.36 -44.89 20.38
CA THR A 533 -12.18 -43.95 19.62
C THR A 533 -11.44 -42.64 19.39
N THR A 534 -11.85 -41.89 18.37
CA THR A 534 -11.31 -40.58 18.06
C THR A 534 -12.43 -39.57 18.16
N ILE A 535 -12.20 -38.50 18.91
CA ILE A 535 -13.18 -37.42 19.10
C ILE A 535 -12.70 -36.13 18.46
N LEU A 536 -13.64 -35.34 17.94
CA LEU A 536 -13.39 -33.97 17.52
C LEU A 536 -13.29 -33.09 18.77
N GLU A 537 -12.11 -32.57 19.07
CA GLU A 537 -11.90 -31.71 20.26
C GLU A 537 -12.29 -30.26 19.95
N PHE A 538 -11.84 -29.73 18.82
CA PHE A 538 -12.18 -28.39 18.38
C PHE A 538 -12.04 -28.20 16.87
N ASN A 539 -12.74 -27.20 16.35
CA ASN A 539 -12.64 -26.69 14.99
C ASN A 539 -12.15 -25.23 15.04
N ILE A 540 -11.02 -24.93 14.39
CA ILE A 540 -10.37 -23.61 14.52
C ILE A 540 -11.28 -22.47 14.09
N ARG A 541 -12.01 -22.64 12.98
CA ARG A 541 -12.95 -21.62 12.51
C ARG A 541 -14.03 -21.35 13.56
N SER A 542 -14.58 -22.40 14.18
CA SER A 542 -15.60 -22.24 15.23
C SER A 542 -15.05 -21.51 16.45
N GLU A 543 -13.80 -21.82 16.84
CA GLU A 543 -13.10 -21.13 17.93
C GLU A 543 -12.88 -19.64 17.65
N ILE A 544 -12.52 -19.28 16.42
CA ILE A 544 -12.38 -17.89 15.99
C ILE A 544 -13.73 -17.16 16.06
N MET A 545 -14.81 -17.77 15.54
CA MET A 545 -16.15 -17.16 15.56
C MET A 545 -16.67 -16.99 17.00
N ASN A 546 -16.50 -18.01 17.85
CA ASN A 546 -16.92 -17.97 19.26
C ASN A 546 -16.14 -16.96 20.10
N SER A 547 -14.94 -16.55 19.66
CA SER A 547 -14.17 -15.49 20.32
C SER A 547 -14.79 -14.10 20.18
N GLY A 548 -15.74 -13.91 19.24
CA GLY A 548 -16.33 -12.60 18.92
C GLY A 548 -15.43 -11.69 18.07
N PHE A 549 -14.22 -12.13 17.71
CA PHE A 549 -13.29 -11.36 16.88
C PHE A 549 -13.32 -11.70 15.39
N GLY A 550 -14.09 -12.72 14.99
CA GLY A 550 -14.19 -13.17 13.60
C GLY A 550 -15.62 -13.15 13.07
N THR A 551 -15.75 -12.99 11.75
CA THR A 551 -17.00 -13.09 11.01
C THR A 551 -16.82 -13.94 9.74
N ASP A 552 -17.93 -14.35 9.14
CA ASP A 552 -17.93 -15.13 7.90
C ASP A 552 -17.42 -14.30 6.72
N ASN A 553 -16.77 -14.98 5.79
CA ASN A 553 -16.28 -14.45 4.52
C ASN A 553 -16.58 -15.43 3.39
N ALA A 554 -17.86 -15.54 3.03
CA ALA A 554 -18.33 -16.48 2.02
C ALA A 554 -17.62 -16.33 0.66
N GLU A 555 -17.28 -15.10 0.27
CA GLU A 555 -16.72 -14.77 -1.03
C GLU A 555 -15.22 -15.10 -1.16
N HIS A 556 -14.51 -15.30 -0.05
CA HIS A 556 -13.04 -15.49 -0.02
C HIS A 556 -12.53 -16.42 -1.13
N ILE A 557 -13.03 -17.65 -1.17
CA ILE A 557 -12.50 -18.66 -2.09
C ILE A 557 -12.98 -18.45 -3.52
N GLU A 558 -14.19 -17.93 -3.71
CA GLU A 558 -14.72 -17.69 -5.06
C GLU A 558 -13.96 -16.55 -5.75
N GLN A 559 -13.59 -15.50 -5.01
CA GLN A 559 -12.71 -14.43 -5.52
C GLN A 559 -11.33 -14.97 -5.93
N LEU A 560 -10.73 -15.85 -5.12
CA LEU A 560 -9.44 -16.47 -5.48
C LEU A 560 -9.56 -17.40 -6.70
N LYS A 561 -10.63 -18.20 -6.79
CA LYS A 561 -10.89 -19.04 -7.97
C LYS A 561 -11.06 -18.20 -9.24
N GLU A 562 -11.73 -17.05 -9.16
CA GLU A 562 -11.87 -16.16 -10.31
C GLU A 562 -10.50 -15.67 -10.81
N LEU A 563 -9.62 -15.26 -9.88
CA LEU A 563 -8.24 -14.90 -10.23
C LEU A 563 -7.48 -16.07 -10.88
N CYS A 564 -7.69 -17.30 -10.40
CA CYS A 564 -7.09 -18.49 -11.01
C CYS A 564 -7.58 -18.70 -12.45
N ARG A 565 -8.88 -18.50 -12.71
CA ARG A 565 -9.46 -18.60 -14.06
C ARG A 565 -8.86 -17.54 -14.99
N THR A 566 -8.77 -16.29 -14.53
CA THR A 566 -8.16 -15.21 -15.32
C THR A 566 -6.68 -15.50 -15.66
N ALA A 567 -5.95 -16.14 -14.74
CA ALA A 567 -4.55 -16.51 -14.94
C ALA A 567 -4.34 -17.84 -15.70
N GLY A 568 -5.42 -18.52 -16.11
CA GLY A 568 -5.34 -19.81 -16.81
C GLY A 568 -4.78 -20.97 -15.95
N LEU A 569 -4.95 -20.91 -14.63
CA LEU A 569 -4.56 -21.97 -13.70
C LEU A 569 -5.64 -23.04 -13.64
N CYS A 570 -5.25 -24.32 -13.67
CA CYS A 570 -6.19 -25.43 -13.52
C CYS A 570 -6.76 -25.46 -12.09
N LEU A 571 -8.08 -25.29 -11.98
CA LEU A 571 -8.82 -25.52 -10.75
C LEU A 571 -9.28 -26.98 -10.71
N THR A 572 -9.19 -27.63 -9.56
CA THR A 572 -9.85 -28.92 -9.34
C THR A 572 -11.32 -28.66 -9.06
N ASP A 573 -12.21 -29.10 -9.94
CA ASP A 573 -13.65 -29.03 -9.71
C ASP A 573 -14.03 -29.93 -8.54
N GLU A 574 -14.47 -29.33 -7.43
CA GLU A 574 -15.28 -30.02 -6.41
C GLU A 574 -16.63 -29.31 -6.31
N ASP A 575 -17.43 -29.43 -7.36
CA ASP A 575 -18.88 -29.31 -7.24
C ASP A 575 -19.43 -30.57 -6.59
N SER A 576 -19.66 -30.51 -5.29
CA SER A 576 -20.88 -31.10 -4.71
C SER A 576 -21.26 -30.28 -3.48
N PRO A 577 -22.47 -29.69 -3.44
CA PRO A 577 -22.92 -28.98 -2.25
C PRO A 577 -23.04 -29.99 -1.10
N LEU A 578 -22.24 -29.82 -0.05
CA LEU A 578 -22.48 -30.46 1.24
C LEU A 578 -23.83 -29.94 1.73
N LYS A 579 -24.86 -30.79 1.57
CA LYS A 579 -26.13 -30.63 2.28
C LYS A 579 -25.84 -30.66 3.79
N GLN A 580 -26.26 -29.57 4.43
CA GLN A 580 -26.59 -29.33 5.85
C GLN A 580 -25.81 -30.08 6.93
#